data_AF-A0A523Q7H5-F1
#
_entry.id   AF-A0A523Q7H5-F1
#
_cell.length_a   1.000
_cell.length_b   1.000
_cell.length_c   1.000
_cell.angle_alpha   90.00
_cell.angle_beta   90.00
_cell.angle_gamma   90.00
#
_symmetry.space_group_name_H-M   'P 1'
#
loop_
_entity.id
_entity.type
_entity.pdbx_description
1 polymer ?
#
loop_
_entity_poly.entity_id
_entity_poly.type
_entity_poly.pdbx_seq_one_letter_code
_entity_poly.pdbx_strand_id
1 'polypeptide(L)'
;MVHQRFDDEWVLASHSVPEHLADSLQDTSISTLQPPGADFAAGFTVEAYQTGLSPAFEQARRRFEARIEAAVRRDIGGDAQRVHRVQSRFSEIRFRHVLLPVWIYSYHWRGKAWQVVINGQTGRLVGDRPWSGFKIGALVLAAALAAAGLWWWQQRV
;
A
#
# COMPACT_ATOMS: atom_id res chain seq x y z
N MET A 1 -30.38 -2.93 -7.93
CA MET A 1 -29.22 -3.85 -7.95
C MET A 1 -28.01 -3.02 -8.32
N VAL A 2 -26.93 -3.10 -7.56
CA VAL A 2 -25.73 -2.29 -7.81
C VAL A 2 -24.75 -3.13 -8.64
N HIS A 3 -24.31 -2.57 -9.77
CA HIS A 3 -23.29 -3.17 -10.61
C HIS A 3 -21.98 -2.42 -10.39
N GLN A 4 -20.97 -3.12 -9.87
CA GLN A 4 -19.64 -2.57 -9.67
C GLN A 4 -18.66 -3.29 -10.59
N ARG A 5 -18.06 -2.54 -11.51
CA ARG A 5 -16.95 -3.03 -12.34
C ARG A 5 -15.64 -2.91 -11.57
N PHE A 6 -14.81 -3.93 -11.72
CA PHE A 6 -13.44 -3.97 -11.24
C PHE A 6 -12.53 -4.13 -12.44
N ASP A 7 -11.52 -3.27 -12.55
CA ASP A 7 -10.55 -3.37 -13.64
C ASP A 7 -9.47 -4.38 -13.27
N ASP A 8 -8.72 -4.12 -12.20
CA ASP A 8 -7.73 -5.03 -11.65
C ASP A 8 -7.51 -4.77 -10.15
N GLU A 9 -7.07 -5.81 -9.43
CA GLU A 9 -6.74 -5.75 -8.00
C GLU A 9 -5.41 -6.46 -7.77
N TRP A 10 -4.45 -5.74 -7.20
CA TRP A 10 -3.09 -6.25 -7.02
C TRP A 10 -2.99 -7.02 -5.72
N VAL A 11 -2.45 -8.23 -5.79
CA VAL A 11 -2.05 -8.98 -4.60
C VAL A 11 -0.57 -9.30 -4.73
N LEU A 12 0.20 -8.88 -3.74
CA LEU A 12 1.62 -9.20 -3.69
C LEU A 12 1.76 -10.72 -3.55
N ALA A 13 2.51 -11.32 -4.45
CA ALA A 13 2.75 -12.76 -4.46
C ALA A 13 4.14 -13.14 -3.91
N SER A 14 4.89 -12.19 -3.35
CA SER A 14 6.21 -12.36 -2.75
C SER A 14 6.16 -12.01 -1.27
N HIS A 15 6.93 -12.73 -0.44
CA HIS A 15 7.14 -12.43 0.97
C HIS A 15 8.48 -11.69 1.21
N SER A 16 9.28 -11.47 0.17
CA SER A 16 10.54 -10.71 0.24
C SER A 16 10.32 -9.21 0.43
N VAL A 17 9.11 -8.72 0.17
CA VAL A 17 8.67 -7.35 0.42
C VAL A 17 7.59 -7.34 1.50
N PRO A 18 7.82 -6.65 2.64
CA PRO A 18 6.79 -6.45 3.67
C PRO A 18 5.53 -5.80 3.10
N GLU A 19 4.37 -6.24 3.57
CA GLU A 19 3.07 -5.75 3.07
C GLU A 19 2.93 -4.22 3.17
N HIS A 20 3.46 -3.61 4.24
CA HIS A 20 3.39 -2.14 4.41
C HIS A 20 4.23 -1.36 3.41
N LEU A 21 5.22 -1.99 2.77
CA LEU A 21 6.01 -1.41 1.69
C LEU A 21 5.41 -1.74 0.32
N ALA A 22 4.63 -2.81 0.22
CA ALA A 22 4.02 -3.30 -1.02
C ALA A 22 3.02 -2.32 -1.63
N ASP A 23 2.35 -1.49 -0.83
CA ASP A 23 1.41 -0.49 -1.33
C ASP A 23 2.06 0.52 -2.27
N SER A 24 3.36 0.80 -2.08
CA SER A 24 4.12 1.68 -2.98
C SER A 24 4.34 1.09 -4.38
N LEU A 25 4.25 -0.22 -4.51
CA LEU A 25 4.43 -0.96 -5.75
C LEU A 25 3.17 -0.99 -6.60
N GLN A 26 2.00 -0.85 -5.98
CA GLN A 26 0.68 -0.98 -6.62
C GLN A 26 0.31 0.23 -7.49
N ASP A 27 1.07 1.32 -7.44
CA ASP A 27 0.87 2.54 -8.25
C ASP A 27 1.31 2.38 -9.73
N THR A 28 1.44 1.13 -10.17
CA THR A 28 1.90 0.78 -11.50
C THR A 28 0.74 0.74 -12.47
N SER A 29 0.85 1.47 -13.59
CA SER A 29 -0.15 1.35 -14.64
C SER A 29 -0.07 -0.01 -15.34
N ILE A 30 -1.13 -0.79 -15.23
CA ILE A 30 -1.30 -2.09 -15.91
C ILE A 30 -1.41 -1.92 -17.43
N SER A 31 -1.74 -0.72 -17.90
CA SER A 31 -1.80 -0.40 -19.34
C SER A 31 -0.46 -0.57 -20.07
N THR A 32 0.66 -0.61 -19.34
CA THR A 32 2.00 -0.75 -19.92
C THR A 32 2.53 -2.18 -19.87
N LEU A 33 1.70 -3.16 -19.46
CA LEU A 33 2.11 -4.56 -19.42
C LEU A 33 2.48 -5.07 -20.81
N GLN A 34 3.66 -5.66 -20.90
CA GLN A 34 4.14 -6.33 -22.10
C GLN A 34 4.16 -7.84 -21.88
N PRO A 35 3.96 -8.64 -22.94
CA PRO A 35 4.23 -10.08 -22.88
C PRO A 35 5.67 -10.31 -22.40
N PRO A 36 5.92 -11.34 -21.56
CA PRO A 36 7.26 -11.61 -21.06
C PRO A 36 8.18 -11.99 -22.23
N GLY A 37 9.08 -11.07 -22.58
CA GLY A 37 10.20 -11.34 -23.48
C GLY A 37 11.36 -11.98 -22.72
N ALA A 38 12.15 -12.83 -23.39
CA ALA A 38 13.31 -13.50 -22.78
C ALA A 38 14.31 -12.51 -22.18
N ASP A 39 14.42 -11.31 -22.77
CA ASP A 39 15.35 -10.26 -22.35
C ASP A 39 14.92 -9.53 -21.08
N PHE A 40 13.64 -9.60 -20.68
CA PHE A 40 13.13 -8.87 -19.51
C PHE A 40 13.73 -9.37 -18.20
N ALA A 41 14.08 -10.65 -18.13
CA ALA A 41 14.73 -11.25 -16.97
C ALA A 41 16.27 -11.07 -17.00
N ALA A 42 16.84 -10.62 -18.13
CA ALA A 42 18.28 -10.47 -18.25
C ALA A 42 18.79 -9.38 -17.29
N GLY A 43 19.67 -9.76 -16.37
CA GLY A 43 20.22 -8.85 -15.36
C GLY A 43 19.35 -8.66 -14.11
N PHE A 44 18.19 -9.32 -14.02
CA PHE A 44 17.34 -9.31 -12.83
C PHE A 44 17.32 -10.69 -12.16
N THR A 45 17.26 -10.69 -10.83
CA THR A 45 16.88 -11.92 -10.10
C THR A 45 15.36 -11.99 -10.07
N VAL A 46 14.81 -13.06 -10.65
CA VAL A 46 13.35 -13.29 -10.66
C VAL A 46 12.98 -14.17 -9.48
N GLU A 47 12.07 -13.66 -8.65
CA GLU A 47 11.48 -14.44 -7.57
C GLU A 47 10.22 -15.16 -8.08
N ALA A 48 10.11 -16.46 -7.82
CA ALA A 48 8.88 -17.20 -8.06
C ALA A 48 7.80 -16.76 -7.07
N TYR A 49 6.53 -16.79 -7.50
CA TYR A 49 5.42 -16.49 -6.60
C TYR A 49 5.42 -17.47 -5.42
N GLN A 50 5.20 -16.94 -4.22
CA GLN A 50 5.09 -17.65 -2.96
C GLN A 50 3.64 -17.73 -2.48
N THR A 51 2.79 -16.78 -2.89
CA THR A 51 1.36 -16.81 -2.60
C THR A 51 0.59 -17.50 -3.73
N GLY A 52 -0.13 -18.57 -3.40
CA GLY A 52 -0.97 -19.28 -4.37
C GLY A 52 -2.24 -18.49 -4.77
N LEU A 53 -2.91 -18.96 -5.82
CA LEU A 53 -4.11 -18.30 -6.36
C LEU A 53 -5.26 -18.18 -5.34
N SER A 54 -5.57 -19.26 -4.62
CA SER A 54 -6.67 -19.27 -3.63
C SER A 54 -6.47 -18.23 -2.50
N PRO A 55 -5.32 -18.21 -1.77
CA PRO A 55 -5.10 -17.19 -0.75
C PRO A 55 -5.01 -15.78 -1.34
N ALA A 56 -4.46 -15.62 -2.55
CA ALA A 56 -4.44 -14.32 -3.21
C ALA A 56 -5.86 -13.83 -3.55
N PHE A 57 -6.73 -14.71 -4.05
CA PHE A 57 -8.11 -14.38 -4.36
C PHE A 57 -8.89 -14.00 -3.09
N GLU A 58 -8.70 -14.69 -1.97
CA GLU A 58 -9.33 -14.31 -0.71
C GLU A 58 -8.88 -12.93 -0.20
N GLN A 59 -7.62 -12.53 -0.44
CA GLN A 59 -7.17 -11.15 -0.17
C GLN A 59 -7.89 -10.13 -1.07
N ALA A 60 -7.91 -10.37 -2.38
CA ALA A 60 -8.57 -9.50 -3.34
C ALA A 60 -10.08 -9.39 -3.06
N ARG A 61 -10.71 -10.50 -2.69
CA ARG A 61 -12.14 -10.59 -2.37
C ARG A 61 -12.52 -9.66 -1.22
N ARG A 62 -11.72 -9.58 -0.16
CA ARG A 62 -11.99 -8.64 0.95
C ARG A 62 -12.01 -7.17 0.47
N ARG A 63 -11.10 -6.83 -0.44
CA ARG A 63 -11.05 -5.48 -1.04
C ARG A 63 -12.22 -5.23 -1.98
N PHE A 64 -12.61 -6.23 -2.77
CA PHE A 64 -13.82 -6.16 -3.58
C PHE A 64 -15.08 -5.97 -2.72
N GLU A 65 -15.25 -6.76 -1.67
CA GLU A 65 -16.40 -6.67 -0.77
C GLU A 65 -16.49 -5.29 -0.11
N ALA A 66 -15.37 -4.72 0.34
CA ALA A 66 -15.34 -3.36 0.88
C ALA A 66 -15.75 -2.31 -0.17
N ARG A 67 -15.28 -2.43 -1.42
CA ARG A 67 -15.66 -1.52 -2.51
C ARG A 67 -17.12 -1.69 -2.93
N ILE A 68 -17.65 -2.91 -2.93
CA ILE A 68 -19.07 -3.21 -3.20
C ILE A 68 -19.92 -2.56 -2.11
N GLU A 69 -19.55 -2.74 -0.84
CA GLU A 69 -20.31 -2.15 0.26
C GLU A 69 -20.30 -0.62 0.20
N ALA A 70 -19.16 -0.02 -0.12
CA ALA A 70 -19.07 1.42 -0.36
C ALA A 70 -19.93 1.87 -1.56
N ALA A 71 -19.99 1.10 -2.64
CA ALA A 71 -20.86 1.38 -3.78
C ALA A 71 -22.34 1.28 -3.42
N VAL A 72 -22.74 0.26 -2.65
CA VAL A 72 -24.11 0.11 -2.14
C VAL A 72 -24.49 1.28 -1.25
N ARG A 73 -23.61 1.71 -0.35
CA ARG A 73 -23.82 2.91 0.47
C ARG A 73 -24.01 4.15 -0.38
N ARG A 74 -23.16 4.38 -1.39
CA ARG A 74 -23.32 5.51 -2.31
C ARG A 74 -24.64 5.47 -3.09
N ASP A 75 -25.09 4.27 -3.50
CA ASP A 75 -26.36 4.07 -4.20
C ASP A 75 -27.59 4.38 -3.32
N ILE A 76 -27.54 4.04 -2.03
CA ILE A 76 -28.61 4.38 -1.06
C ILE A 76 -28.74 5.91 -0.90
N GLY A 77 -27.62 6.63 -0.83
CA GLY A 77 -27.60 8.08 -0.60
C GLY A 77 -28.03 8.50 0.83
N GLY A 78 -27.94 9.80 1.14
CA GLY A 78 -28.31 10.37 2.45
C GLY A 78 -27.31 10.11 3.60
N ASP A 79 -27.52 10.80 4.72
CA ASP A 79 -26.55 10.87 5.83
C ASP A 79 -26.63 9.68 6.80
N ALA A 80 -27.77 9.00 6.85
CA ALA A 80 -28.00 7.84 7.70
C ALA A 80 -28.38 6.63 6.85
N GLN A 81 -27.45 5.68 6.72
CA GLN A 81 -27.61 4.50 5.88
C GLN A 81 -27.50 3.23 6.73
N ARG A 82 -28.41 2.28 6.51
CA ARG A 82 -28.38 0.97 7.17
C ARG A 82 -28.38 -0.13 6.14
N VAL A 83 -27.26 -0.86 6.06
CA VAL A 83 -27.10 -2.02 5.18
C VAL A 83 -27.31 -3.28 6.01
N HIS A 84 -28.42 -3.98 5.79
CA HIS A 84 -28.76 -5.20 6.53
C HIS A 84 -28.03 -6.44 6.00
N ARG A 85 -27.89 -6.54 4.67
CA ARG A 85 -27.26 -7.67 4.01
C ARG A 85 -26.74 -7.27 2.64
N VAL A 86 -25.52 -7.67 2.33
CA VAL A 86 -24.95 -7.61 0.98
C VAL A 86 -24.70 -9.05 0.53
N GLN A 87 -25.18 -9.40 -0.65
CA GLN A 87 -24.90 -10.68 -1.30
C GLN A 87 -24.25 -10.39 -2.64
N SER A 88 -22.96 -10.71 -2.76
CA SER A 88 -22.18 -10.46 -3.97
C SER A 88 -22.08 -11.73 -4.81
N ARG A 89 -22.29 -11.61 -6.11
CA ARG A 89 -21.94 -12.64 -7.10
C ARG A 89 -20.85 -12.10 -8.00
N PHE A 90 -19.76 -12.84 -8.12
CA PHE A 90 -18.65 -12.50 -9.00
C PHE A 90 -18.77 -13.30 -10.30
N SER A 91 -18.55 -12.64 -11.43
CA SER A 91 -18.53 -13.24 -12.77
C SER A 91 -17.29 -12.78 -13.53
N GLU A 92 -16.85 -13.56 -14.52
CA GLU A 92 -15.72 -13.21 -15.40
C GLU A 92 -14.38 -12.95 -14.66
N ILE A 93 -14.16 -13.63 -13.53
CA ILE A 93 -12.90 -13.53 -12.80
C ILE A 93 -11.77 -14.07 -13.68
N ARG A 94 -10.79 -13.22 -13.94
CA ARG A 94 -9.56 -13.58 -14.64
C ARG A 94 -8.37 -13.36 -13.73
N PHE A 95 -7.34 -14.16 -13.93
CA PHE A 95 -6.12 -14.08 -13.16
C PHE A 95 -4.91 -13.98 -14.08
N ARG A 96 -3.95 -13.14 -13.71
CA ARG A 96 -2.69 -12.95 -14.42
C ARG A 96 -1.57 -12.79 -13.40
N HIS A 97 -0.48 -13.51 -13.60
CA HIS A 97 0.77 -13.21 -12.94
C HIS A 97 1.50 -12.12 -13.72
N VAL A 98 2.05 -11.14 -13.00
CA VAL A 98 2.79 -10.03 -13.55
C VAL A 98 4.13 -9.97 -12.83
N LEU A 99 5.21 -9.80 -13.60
CA LEU A 99 6.51 -9.47 -13.06
C LEU A 99 6.64 -7.96 -12.97
N LEU A 100 6.86 -7.46 -11.75
CA LEU A 100 7.14 -6.06 -11.50
C LEU A 100 8.64 -5.91 -11.23
N PRO A 101 9.36 -5.05 -11.99
CA PRO A 101 10.74 -4.73 -11.64
C PRO A 101 10.75 -3.94 -10.33
N VAL A 102 11.56 -4.38 -9.37
CA VAL A 102 11.67 -3.75 -8.05
C VAL A 102 13.13 -3.77 -7.62
N TRP A 103 13.62 -2.65 -7.08
CA TRP A 103 14.90 -2.62 -6.36
C TRP A 103 14.67 -2.69 -4.87
N ILE A 104 15.37 -3.61 -4.22
CA ILE A 104 15.30 -3.84 -2.79
C ILE A 104 16.67 -3.55 -2.18
N TYR A 105 16.70 -2.68 -1.18
CA TYR A 105 17.90 -2.39 -0.39
C TYR A 105 17.65 -2.69 1.08
N SER A 106 18.46 -3.58 1.65
CA SER A 106 18.35 -4.00 3.05
C SER A 106 19.60 -3.59 3.82
N TYR A 107 19.41 -2.93 4.96
CA TYR A 107 20.51 -2.50 5.83
C TYR A 107 20.18 -2.78 7.31
N HIS A 108 21.23 -2.96 8.12
CA HIS A 108 21.07 -3.19 9.55
C HIS A 108 21.43 -1.94 10.33
N TRP A 109 20.57 -1.57 11.29
CA TRP A 109 20.81 -0.46 12.19
C TRP A 109 20.32 -0.80 13.59
N ARG A 110 21.23 -0.73 14.57
CA ARG A 110 20.97 -1.05 16.00
C ARG A 110 20.32 -2.43 16.20
N GLY A 111 20.82 -3.45 15.49
CA GLY A 111 20.31 -4.82 15.58
C GLY A 111 18.96 -5.07 14.92
N LYS A 112 18.37 -4.07 14.26
CA LYS A 112 17.14 -4.22 13.46
C LYS A 112 17.46 -4.11 11.97
N ALA A 113 16.86 -4.98 11.16
CA ALA A 113 16.89 -4.88 9.71
C ALA A 113 15.88 -3.81 9.25
N TRP A 114 16.30 -3.03 8.27
CA TRP A 114 15.51 -1.98 7.62
C TRP A 114 15.56 -2.22 6.13
N GLN A 115 14.44 -1.97 5.46
CA GLN A 115 14.30 -2.23 4.04
C GLN A 115 13.77 -0.99 3.33
N VAL A 116 14.31 -0.76 2.15
CA VAL A 116 13.83 0.25 1.21
C VAL A 116 13.51 -0.46 -0.09
N VAL A 117 12.37 -0.11 -0.65
CA VAL A 117 11.82 -0.68 -1.87
C VAL A 117 11.58 0.46 -2.85
N ILE A 118 11.99 0.24 -4.10
CA ILE A 118 11.84 1.20 -5.19
C ILE A 118 11.12 0.51 -6.33
N ASN A 119 10.02 1.12 -6.78
CA ASN A 119 9.28 0.67 -7.95
C ASN A 119 10.12 0.89 -9.22
N GLY A 120 10.32 -0.19 -9.99
CA GLY A 120 11.10 -0.24 -11.23
C GLY A 120 10.64 0.68 -12.35
N GLN A 121 9.33 0.93 -12.42
CA GLN A 121 8.70 1.67 -13.50
C GLN A 121 8.47 3.14 -13.15
N THR A 122 8.07 3.43 -11.91
CA THR A 122 7.75 4.80 -11.50
C THR A 122 8.90 5.51 -10.79
N GLY A 123 9.91 4.77 -10.32
CA GLY A 123 10.98 5.29 -9.47
C GLY A 123 10.51 5.68 -8.06
N ARG A 124 9.25 5.37 -7.70
CA ARG A 124 8.70 5.66 -6.37
C ARG A 124 9.46 4.85 -5.32
N LEU A 125 10.00 5.55 -4.33
CA LEU A 125 10.76 4.97 -3.23
C LEU A 125 9.94 5.02 -1.94
N VAL A 126 9.85 3.88 -1.25
CA VAL A 126 9.31 3.78 0.09
C VAL A 126 10.21 2.87 0.91
N GLY A 127 10.51 3.27 2.14
CA GLY A 127 11.37 2.48 2.98
C GLY A 127 11.24 2.83 4.44
N ASP A 128 11.57 1.86 5.27
CA ASP A 128 11.67 2.06 6.70
C ASP A 128 12.95 2.84 7.00
N ARG A 129 12.85 3.81 7.92
CA ARG A 129 13.98 4.61 8.37
C ARG A 129 14.07 4.71 9.88
N PRO A 130 15.28 4.65 10.46
CA PRO A 130 15.44 4.89 11.88
C PRO A 130 15.20 6.37 12.19
N TRP A 131 14.30 6.62 13.13
CA TRP A 131 14.06 7.95 13.65
C TRP A 131 15.05 8.26 14.77
N SER A 132 15.61 9.47 14.74
CA SER A 132 16.45 9.95 15.84
C SER A 132 15.55 10.51 16.95
N GLY A 133 15.39 9.75 18.02
CA GLY A 133 14.62 10.18 19.21
C GLY A 133 15.14 11.49 19.80
N PHE A 134 16.45 11.75 19.73
CA PHE A 134 17.04 13.02 20.16
C PHE A 134 16.54 14.21 19.31
N LYS A 135 16.49 14.06 17.98
CA LYS A 135 15.99 15.12 17.09
C LYS A 135 14.50 15.42 17.35
N ILE A 136 13.70 14.37 17.54
CA ILE A 136 12.27 14.51 17.85
C ILE A 136 12.09 15.15 19.24
N GLY A 137 12.82 14.68 20.25
CA GLY A 137 12.76 15.22 21.61
C GLY A 137 13.18 16.69 21.68
N ALA A 138 14.25 17.07 20.98
CA ALA A 138 14.69 18.45 20.88
C ALA A 138 13.63 19.35 20.22
N LEU A 139 12.99 18.87 19.15
CA LEU A 139 11.91 19.60 18.47
C LEU A 139 10.69 19.80 19.39
N VAL A 140 10.27 18.75 20.09
CA VAL A 140 9.14 18.80 21.03
C VAL A 140 9.44 19.76 22.19
N LEU A 141 10.65 19.70 22.75
CA LEU A 141 11.07 20.60 23.83
C LEU A 141 11.10 22.06 23.38
N ALA A 142 11.65 22.34 22.20
CA ALA A 142 11.68 23.69 21.64
C ALA A 142 10.27 24.25 21.43
N ALA A 143 9.34 23.43 20.90
CA ALA A 143 7.95 23.83 20.73
C ALA A 143 7.25 24.12 22.07
N ALA A 144 7.50 23.30 23.10
CA ALA A 144 6.93 23.50 24.43
C ALA A 144 7.42 24.79 25.08
N LEU A 145 8.72 25.09 24.99
CA LEU A 145 9.31 26.32 25.52
C LEU A 145 8.77 27.56 24.79
N ALA A 146 8.62 27.50 23.46
CA ALA A 146 8.04 28.58 22.68
C ALA A 146 6.58 28.87 23.09
N ALA A 147 5.77 27.83 23.26
CA ALA A 147 4.39 27.97 23.73
C ALA A 147 4.31 28.56 25.14
N ALA A 148 5.16 28.10 26.07
CA ALA A 148 5.24 28.64 27.43
C ALA A 148 5.65 30.13 27.44
N GLY A 149 6.64 30.50 26.61
CA GLY A 149 7.05 31.89 26.43
C GLY A 149 5.94 32.78 25.88
N LEU A 150 5.20 32.29 24.87
CA LEU A 150 4.05 33.01 24.30
C LEU A 150 2.95 33.23 25.34
N TRP A 151 2.61 32.18 26.10
CA TRP A 151 1.60 32.22 27.15
C TRP A 151 1.99 33.17 28.29
N TRP A 152 3.28 33.21 28.65
CA TRP A 152 3.80 34.14 29.64
C TRP A 152 3.78 35.59 29.13
N TRP A 153 4.13 35.81 27.85
CA TRP A 153 4.06 37.15 27.23
C TRP A 153 2.63 37.69 27.18
N GLN A 154 1.65 36.85 26.85
CA GLN A 154 0.22 37.21 26.87
C GLN A 154 -0.31 37.58 28.25
N GLN A 155 0.32 37.12 29.34
CA GLN A 155 -0.07 37.51 30.70
C GLN A 155 0.59 38.81 31.17
N ARG A 156 1.63 39.26 30.50
CA ARG A 156 2.39 40.46 30.85
C ARG A 156 1.97 41.72 30.08
N VAL A 157 1.24 41.56 28.97
CA VAL A 157 0.61 42.62 28.17
C VAL A 157 -0.84 42.76 28.60
#